data_AF-I1CGH1-F1
#
_entry.id   AF-I1CGH1-F1
#
_cell.length_a   1.000
_cell.length_b   1.000
_cell.length_c   1.000
_cell.angle_alpha   90.00
_cell.angle_beta   90.00
_cell.angle_gamma   90.00
#
_symmetry.space_group_name_H-M   'P 1'
#
loop_
_entity.id
_entity.type
_entity.pdbx_description
1 polymer ?
#
loop_
_entity_poly.entity_id
_entity_poly.type
_entity_poly.pdbx_seq_one_letter_code
_entity_poly.pdbx_strand_id
1 'polypeptide(L)'
;MCKDLGLQRKIVVTSNTSPKIMIELEKRKRTFWAVYCYDVMMSIENGVPFHFQLDKESHVDDPQVLMDEVNDQEKIIHFILLTKIIRCQAQITQFLHQKLDAQWAVKNMLTHWKEEETFEALTNHLKEAIGILTSYTSFPEENDMSYAACFLYLASCFATISLHRPFAFQNTPASSPHTGHCAEAAFNIRRIMGLVFRCEALEDMYCSIRGIHQIMHYVSAAITVFKEGGYESELRDLMQIALYLSSTSPVIEMNNKTSTMQQPSTSFGFQPNPTLLSLLYTDDDPIPNI
;
A
#
# COMPACT_ATOMS: atom_id res chain seq x y z
N MET A 1 -11.61 20.56 -1.78
CA MET A 1 -10.53 20.58 -0.77
C MET A 1 -9.39 21.56 -1.09
N CYS A 2 -8.76 21.53 -2.28
CA CYS A 2 -7.68 22.49 -2.62
C CYS A 2 -8.10 23.96 -2.45
N LYS A 3 -9.36 24.29 -2.78
CA LYS A 3 -9.98 25.61 -2.54
C LYS A 3 -10.07 25.93 -1.06
N ASP A 4 -10.61 25.00 -0.29
CA ASP A 4 -10.92 25.16 1.13
C ASP A 4 -9.64 25.31 1.96
N LEU A 5 -8.56 24.64 1.55
CA LEU A 5 -7.22 24.77 2.14
C LEU A 5 -6.43 25.96 1.59
N GLY A 6 -6.95 26.70 0.61
CA GLY A 6 -6.25 27.82 -0.01
C GLY A 6 -5.01 27.44 -0.84
N LEU A 7 -4.90 26.19 -1.29
CA LEU A 7 -3.76 25.64 -2.04
C LEU A 7 -3.80 25.93 -3.54
N GLN A 8 -4.90 26.50 -4.06
CA GLN A 8 -5.03 26.79 -5.50
C GLN A 8 -4.13 27.91 -6.01
N ARG A 9 -3.63 28.76 -5.11
CA ARG A 9 -2.72 29.84 -5.49
C ARG A 9 -1.31 29.30 -5.32
N LYS A 10 -0.49 29.34 -6.37
CA LYS A 10 0.97 29.24 -6.21
C LYS A 10 1.40 30.41 -5.32
N ILE A 11 1.56 30.14 -4.03
CA ILE A 11 2.18 31.09 -3.12
C ILE A 11 3.63 31.15 -3.54
N VAL A 12 4.03 32.23 -4.24
CA VAL A 12 5.42 32.45 -4.59
C VAL A 12 6.16 32.68 -3.28
N VAL A 13 6.81 31.62 -2.80
CA VAL A 13 7.69 31.69 -1.64
C VAL A 13 8.90 32.52 -2.06
N THR A 14 8.87 33.80 -1.73
CA THR A 14 10.04 34.69 -1.88
C THR A 14 10.90 34.57 -0.63
N SER A 15 12.17 35.01 -0.72
CA SER A 15 13.11 35.08 0.41
C SER A 15 12.61 35.89 1.61
N ASN A 16 11.55 36.69 1.44
CA ASN A 16 10.91 37.50 2.48
C ASN A 16 9.64 36.86 3.09
N THR A 17 9.33 35.60 2.74
CA THR A 17 8.15 34.91 3.29
C THR A 17 8.37 34.60 4.76
N SER A 18 7.45 35.03 5.63
CA SER A 18 7.55 34.75 7.07
C SER A 18 7.59 33.24 7.35
N PRO A 19 8.46 32.76 8.26
CA PRO A 19 8.51 31.34 8.64
C PRO A 19 7.15 30.77 9.08
N LYS A 20 6.32 31.58 9.75
CA LYS A 20 4.96 31.18 10.17
C LYS A 20 4.05 30.85 8.99
N ILE A 21 4.18 31.61 7.89
CA ILE A 21 3.39 31.38 6.67
C ILE A 21 3.85 30.10 5.97
N MET A 22 5.16 29.84 5.97
CA MET A 22 5.72 28.60 5.41
C MET A 22 5.26 27.35 6.16
N ILE A 23 5.35 27.38 7.50
CA ILE A 23 4.86 26.28 8.35
C ILE A 23 3.38 26.00 8.08
N GLU A 24 2.56 27.06 8.03
CA GLU A 24 1.13 26.94 7.79
C GLU A 24 0.81 26.40 6.39
N LEU A 25 1.57 26.80 5.37
CA LEU A 25 1.44 26.27 4.01
C LEU A 25 1.77 24.78 3.96
N GLU A 26 2.87 24.34 4.55
CA GLU A 26 3.25 22.92 4.58
C GLU A 26 2.24 22.07 5.36
N LYS A 27 1.69 22.58 6.47
CA LYS A 27 0.59 21.91 7.19
C LYS A 27 -0.62 21.68 6.27
N ARG A 28 -1.01 22.67 5.47
CA ARG A 28 -2.13 22.54 4.52
C ARG A 28 -1.83 21.54 3.42
N LYS A 29 -0.61 21.55 2.85
CA LYS A 29 -0.19 20.55 1.85
C LYS A 29 -0.23 19.13 2.42
N ARG A 30 0.34 18.91 3.61
CA ARG A 30 0.34 17.60 4.27
C ARG A 30 -1.09 17.13 4.59
N THR A 31 -1.95 18.06 5.03
CA THR A 31 -3.37 17.76 5.27
C THR A 31 -4.07 17.33 3.99
N PHE A 32 -3.87 18.06 2.89
CA PHE A 32 -4.42 17.68 1.58
C PHE A 32 -3.98 16.27 1.18
N TRP A 33 -2.67 16.02 1.21
CA TRP A 33 -2.10 14.73 0.80
C TRP A 33 -2.53 13.56 1.69
N ALA A 34 -2.67 13.78 3.01
CA ALA A 34 -3.15 12.75 3.92
C ALA A 34 -4.60 12.35 3.60
N VAL A 35 -5.46 13.33 3.36
CA VAL A 35 -6.88 13.10 3.01
C VAL A 35 -7.00 12.51 1.61
N TYR A 36 -6.19 12.96 0.65
CA TYR A 36 -6.10 12.35 -0.68
C TYR A 36 -5.71 10.87 -0.59
N CYS A 37 -4.65 10.54 0.16
CA CYS A 37 -4.22 9.16 0.33
C CYS A 37 -5.31 8.29 0.94
N TYR A 38 -6.00 8.82 1.97
CA TYR A 38 -7.13 8.14 2.59
C TYR A 38 -8.29 7.89 1.60
N ASP A 39 -8.69 8.91 0.82
CA ASP A 39 -9.74 8.79 -0.19
C ASP A 39 -9.41 7.72 -1.24
N VAL A 40 -8.19 7.72 -1.77
CA VAL A 40 -7.74 6.72 -2.74
C VAL A 40 -7.78 5.32 -2.15
N MET A 41 -7.17 5.12 -0.97
CA MET A 41 -7.15 3.83 -0.28
C MET A 41 -8.56 3.29 -0.03
N MET A 42 -9.48 4.13 0.46
CA MET A 42 -10.87 3.78 0.69
C MET A 42 -11.62 3.48 -0.61
N SER A 43 -11.39 4.28 -1.65
CA SER A 43 -12.11 4.15 -2.91
C SER A 43 -11.69 2.90 -3.68
N ILE A 44 -10.39 2.54 -3.64
CA ILE A 44 -9.87 1.29 -4.20
C ILE A 44 -10.53 0.09 -3.51
N GLU A 45 -10.55 0.06 -2.18
CA GLU A 45 -11.16 -1.05 -1.44
C GLU A 45 -12.65 -1.22 -1.75
N ASN A 46 -13.39 -0.11 -1.85
CA ASN A 46 -14.82 -0.13 -2.10
C ASN A 46 -15.18 -0.26 -3.59
N GLY A 47 -14.20 -0.19 -4.49
CA GLY A 47 -14.43 -0.17 -5.94
C GLY A 47 -15.27 1.02 -6.41
N VAL A 48 -15.13 2.19 -5.77
CA VAL A 48 -15.89 3.40 -6.10
C VAL A 48 -14.99 4.47 -6.74
N PRO A 49 -15.56 5.44 -7.49
CA PRO A 49 -14.79 6.57 -8.01
C PRO A 49 -14.17 7.41 -6.90
N PHE A 50 -12.96 7.91 -7.13
CA PHE A 50 -12.28 8.86 -6.24
C PHE A 50 -13.08 10.15 -6.09
N HIS A 51 -13.19 10.64 -4.86
CA HIS A 51 -13.79 11.94 -4.60
C HIS A 51 -12.86 13.06 -5.10
N PHE A 52 -11.55 12.90 -4.91
CA PHE A 52 -10.55 13.86 -5.38
C PHE A 52 -10.00 13.45 -6.76
N GLN A 53 -10.28 14.26 -7.77
CA GLN A 53 -9.75 14.07 -9.12
C GLN A 53 -8.56 15.01 -9.34
N LEU A 54 -7.33 14.52 -9.18
CA LEU A 54 -6.08 15.29 -9.32
C LEU A 54 -5.98 16.08 -10.63
N ASP A 55 -6.48 15.53 -11.75
CA ASP A 55 -6.45 16.20 -13.05
C ASP A 55 -7.31 17.49 -13.09
N LYS A 56 -8.27 17.61 -12.16
CA LYS A 56 -9.15 18.78 -12.02
C LYS A 56 -8.81 19.62 -10.79
N GLU A 57 -8.27 19.00 -9.75
CA GLU A 57 -7.87 19.64 -8.50
C GLU A 57 -6.37 19.97 -8.51
N SER A 58 -6.00 20.99 -9.29
CA SER A 58 -4.80 21.85 -9.19
C SER A 58 -3.51 21.26 -8.58
N HIS A 59 -2.41 21.29 -9.33
CA HIS A 59 -0.99 21.09 -8.96
C HIS A 59 -0.61 21.43 -7.49
N VAL A 60 -0.96 20.59 -6.52
CA VAL A 60 -0.42 20.68 -5.15
C VAL A 60 0.97 20.08 -5.20
N ASP A 61 1.99 20.88 -4.86
CA ASP A 61 3.36 20.39 -4.81
C ASP A 61 3.53 19.36 -3.69
N ASP A 62 4.55 18.50 -3.82
CA ASP A 62 4.92 17.59 -2.75
C ASP A 62 5.30 18.40 -1.48
N PRO A 63 4.98 17.90 -0.27
CA PRO A 63 5.41 18.51 0.97
C PRO A 63 6.94 18.63 1.04
N GLN A 64 7.42 19.60 1.80
CA GLN A 64 8.85 19.78 2.06
C GLN A 64 9.17 19.64 3.55
N VAL A 65 10.41 19.24 3.83
CA VAL A 65 10.96 19.23 5.19
C VAL A 65 11.30 20.66 5.57
N LEU A 66 10.76 21.12 6.71
CA LEU A 66 11.07 22.46 7.22
C LEU A 66 12.38 22.45 8.01
N MET A 67 12.97 23.63 8.17
CA MET A 67 14.26 23.80 8.87
C MET A 67 14.21 23.40 10.35
N ASP A 68 13.05 23.47 10.98
CA ASP A 68 12.81 23.08 12.38
C ASP A 68 12.44 21.60 12.54
N GLU A 69 12.29 20.86 11.44
CA GLU A 69 11.84 19.46 11.42
C GLU A 69 12.96 18.48 11.04
N VAL A 70 14.22 18.89 11.15
CA VAL A 70 15.38 18.05 10.77
C VAL A 70 15.37 16.70 11.51
N ASN A 71 14.92 16.69 12.77
CA ASN A 71 14.80 15.45 13.56
C ASN A 71 13.67 14.52 13.09
N ASP A 72 12.69 15.03 12.35
CA ASP A 72 11.55 14.27 11.79
C ASP A 72 11.65 14.10 10.26
N GLN A 73 12.81 14.43 9.68
CA GLN A 73 13.04 14.40 8.24
C GLN A 73 12.66 13.05 7.62
N GLU A 74 13.04 11.95 8.25
CA GLU A 74 12.74 10.59 7.77
C GLU A 74 11.23 10.33 7.67
N LYS A 75 10.46 10.70 8.70
CA LYS A 75 9.00 10.53 8.72
C LYS A 75 8.33 11.33 7.61
N ILE A 76 8.81 12.55 7.36
CA ILE A 76 8.29 13.41 6.30
C ILE A 76 8.64 12.83 4.92
N ILE A 77 9.86 12.32 4.74
CA ILE A 77 10.26 11.62 3.51
C ILE A 77 9.37 10.40 3.28
N HIS A 78 9.16 9.55 4.28
CA HIS A 78 8.27 8.39 4.19
C HIS A 78 6.84 8.79 3.79
N PHE A 79 6.33 9.88 4.35
CA PHE A 79 5.03 10.41 3.95
C PHE A 79 5.00 10.86 2.48
N ILE A 80 6.05 11.54 1.99
CA ILE A 80 6.17 11.94 0.58
C ILE A 80 6.27 10.71 -0.34
N LEU A 81 7.02 9.68 0.05
CA LEU A 81 7.10 8.43 -0.71
C LEU A 81 5.73 7.75 -0.78
N LEU A 82 4.99 7.76 0.33
CA LEU A 82 3.63 7.22 0.35
C LEU A 82 2.72 7.97 -0.63
N THR A 83 2.74 9.31 -0.67
CA THR A 83 1.89 10.06 -1.60
C THR A 83 2.19 9.70 -3.06
N LYS A 84 3.47 9.52 -3.41
CA LYS A 84 3.88 9.10 -4.77
C LYS A 84 3.34 7.71 -5.12
N ILE A 85 3.46 6.74 -4.22
CA ILE A 85 2.96 5.37 -4.44
C ILE A 85 1.43 5.37 -4.55
N ILE A 86 0.71 6.09 -3.69
CA ILE A 86 -0.76 6.15 -3.73
C ILE A 86 -1.28 6.89 -4.97
N ARG A 87 -0.54 7.88 -5.48
CA ARG A 87 -0.83 8.47 -6.79
C ARG A 87 -0.69 7.45 -7.91
N CYS A 88 0.35 6.62 -7.89
CA CYS A 88 0.48 5.52 -8.86
C CYS A 88 -0.71 4.56 -8.76
N GLN A 89 -1.11 4.15 -7.54
CA GLN A 89 -2.28 3.29 -7.33
C GLN A 89 -3.57 3.91 -7.88
N ALA A 90 -3.79 5.21 -7.68
CA ALA A 90 -4.96 5.91 -8.22
C ALA A 90 -4.98 5.86 -9.77
N GLN A 91 -3.85 6.14 -10.42
CA GLN A 91 -3.74 6.11 -11.88
C GLN A 91 -3.92 4.69 -12.44
N ILE A 92 -3.32 3.69 -11.79
CA ILE A 92 -3.49 2.27 -12.12
C ILE A 92 -4.98 1.90 -12.01
N THR A 93 -5.65 2.30 -10.93
CA THR A 93 -7.07 2.00 -10.73
C THR A 93 -7.95 2.66 -11.80
N GLN A 94 -7.66 3.90 -12.19
CA GLN A 94 -8.37 4.56 -13.31
C GLN A 94 -8.15 3.82 -14.63
N PHE A 95 -6.92 3.38 -14.90
CA PHE A 95 -6.62 2.55 -16.06
C PHE A 95 -7.40 1.23 -16.04
N LEU A 96 -7.46 0.55 -14.88
CA LEU A 96 -8.23 -0.69 -14.71
C LEU A 96 -9.73 -0.48 -14.90
N HIS A 97 -10.29 0.61 -14.37
CA HIS A 97 -11.69 0.97 -14.62
C HIS A 97 -11.95 1.18 -16.12
N GLN A 98 -11.06 1.88 -16.83
CA GLN A 98 -11.19 2.04 -18.28
C GLN A 98 -11.07 0.72 -19.04
N LYS A 99 -10.19 -0.19 -18.59
CA LYS A 99 -9.95 -1.50 -19.22
C LYS A 99 -11.11 -2.47 -19.01
N LEU A 100 -11.64 -2.54 -17.79
CA LEU A 100 -12.54 -3.61 -17.34
C LEU A 100 -14.03 -3.22 -17.35
N ASP A 101 -14.35 -1.93 -17.31
CA ASP A 101 -15.73 -1.47 -17.31
C ASP A 101 -16.33 -1.52 -18.73
N ALA A 102 -17.42 -2.29 -18.87
CA ALA A 102 -18.17 -2.43 -20.11
C ALA A 102 -18.71 -1.10 -20.66
N GLN A 103 -19.03 -0.12 -19.78
CA GLN A 103 -19.47 1.21 -20.20
C GLN A 103 -18.34 1.98 -20.89
N TRP A 104 -17.10 1.77 -20.47
CA TRP A 104 -15.92 2.39 -21.06
C TRP A 104 -15.45 1.70 -22.33
N ALA A 105 -15.75 0.41 -22.53
CA ALA A 105 -15.41 -0.30 -23.76
C ALA A 105 -15.92 0.41 -25.03
N VAL A 106 -17.17 0.90 -25.02
CA VAL A 106 -17.74 1.66 -26.14
C VAL A 106 -17.03 3.01 -26.32
N LYS A 107 -16.75 3.71 -25.23
CA LYS A 107 -16.04 4.99 -25.25
C LYS A 107 -14.60 4.84 -25.75
N ASN A 108 -13.90 3.80 -25.31
CA ASN A 108 -12.52 3.50 -25.70
C ASN A 108 -12.41 3.18 -27.19
N MET A 109 -13.38 2.47 -27.77
CA MET A 109 -13.48 2.25 -29.21
C MET A 109 -13.65 3.57 -29.97
N LEU A 110 -14.48 4.49 -29.45
CA LEU A 110 -14.68 5.80 -30.08
C LEU A 110 -13.45 6.71 -29.95
N THR A 111 -12.74 6.65 -28.82
CA THR A 111 -11.59 7.51 -28.54
C THR A 111 -10.24 6.93 -28.98
N HIS A 112 -10.21 5.76 -29.61
CA HIS A 112 -8.98 5.06 -30.00
C HIS A 112 -8.01 4.96 -28.82
N TRP A 113 -8.51 4.50 -27.68
CA TRP A 113 -7.72 4.43 -26.46
C TRP A 113 -6.48 3.57 -26.65
N LYS A 114 -5.33 4.16 -26.34
CA LYS A 114 -4.02 3.54 -26.50
C LYS A 114 -3.62 2.81 -25.23
N GLU A 115 -4.16 1.61 -25.06
CA GLU A 115 -3.95 0.80 -23.87
C GLU A 115 -2.46 0.55 -23.58
N GLU A 116 -1.70 0.13 -24.60
CA GLU A 116 -0.28 -0.22 -24.48
C GLU A 116 0.57 0.99 -24.08
N GLU A 117 0.43 2.13 -24.76
CA GLU A 117 1.14 3.37 -24.39
C GLU A 117 0.80 3.82 -22.96
N THR A 118 -0.46 3.67 -22.55
CA THR A 118 -0.90 4.02 -21.19
C THR A 118 -0.30 3.07 -20.15
N PHE A 119 -0.29 1.76 -20.44
CA PHE A 119 0.30 0.74 -19.59
C PHE A 119 1.81 0.93 -19.41
N GLU A 120 2.54 1.21 -20.50
CA GLU A 120 3.98 1.49 -20.45
C GLU A 120 4.29 2.73 -19.63
N ALA A 121 3.50 3.80 -19.80
CA ALA A 121 3.64 5.02 -19.01
C ALA A 121 3.44 4.75 -17.51
N LEU A 122 2.42 3.97 -17.14
CA LEU A 122 2.16 3.58 -15.75
C LEU A 122 3.27 2.68 -15.19
N THR A 123 3.77 1.76 -16.01
CA THR A 123 4.89 0.88 -15.63
C THR A 123 6.14 1.69 -15.32
N ASN A 124 6.46 2.68 -16.16
CA ASN A 124 7.61 3.54 -15.96
C ASN A 124 7.43 4.44 -14.72
N HIS A 125 6.24 5.00 -14.52
CA HIS A 125 5.96 5.83 -13.33
C HIS A 125 6.05 5.01 -12.03
N LEU A 126 5.54 3.78 -12.03
CA LEU A 126 5.66 2.88 -10.88
C LEU A 126 7.12 2.50 -10.61
N LYS A 127 7.90 2.19 -11.66
CA LYS A 127 9.35 1.91 -11.55
C LYS A 127 10.11 3.11 -10.99
N GLU A 128 9.79 4.32 -11.42
CA GLU A 128 10.38 5.54 -10.87
C GLU A 128 10.05 5.70 -9.38
N ALA A 129 8.78 5.52 -8.99
CA ALA A 129 8.38 5.60 -7.59
C ALA A 129 9.07 4.54 -6.71
N ILE A 130 9.21 3.31 -7.20
CA ILE A 130 9.96 2.23 -6.52
C ILE A 130 11.46 2.56 -6.46
N GLY A 131 12.04 3.09 -7.54
CA GLY A 131 13.44 3.50 -7.57
C GLY A 131 13.74 4.58 -6.52
N ILE A 132 12.87 5.59 -6.42
CA ILE A 132 12.97 6.62 -5.39
C ILE A 132 12.85 5.98 -3.99
N LEU A 133 11.86 5.10 -3.75
CA LEU A 133 11.73 4.38 -2.48
C LEU A 133 13.05 3.67 -2.10
N THR A 134 13.60 2.87 -3.00
CA THR A 134 14.84 2.11 -2.76
C THR A 134 16.08 2.98 -2.59
N SER A 135 16.04 4.25 -3.01
CA SER A 135 17.13 5.20 -2.80
C SER A 135 17.12 5.85 -1.41
N TYR A 136 15.96 5.87 -0.74
CA TYR A 136 15.78 6.47 0.57
C TYR A 136 15.62 5.44 1.69
N THR A 137 15.22 4.21 1.36
CA THR A 137 14.95 3.13 2.33
C THR A 137 15.59 1.83 1.89
N SER A 138 16.04 1.01 2.85
CA SER A 138 16.39 -0.39 2.64
C SER A 138 15.13 -1.26 2.61
N PHE A 139 15.20 -2.40 1.91
CA PHE A 139 14.16 -3.42 2.05
C PHE A 139 14.16 -3.93 3.50
N PRO A 140 12.99 -4.11 4.16
CA PRO A 140 12.96 -4.46 5.58
C PRO A 140 13.64 -5.79 5.91
N GLU A 141 14.46 -5.77 6.97
CA GLU A 141 15.15 -6.93 7.53
C GLU A 141 14.99 -7.00 9.05
N GLU A 142 15.28 -8.16 9.65
CA GLU A 142 15.02 -8.42 11.08
C GLU A 142 15.81 -7.52 12.03
N ASN A 143 17.02 -7.15 11.65
CA ASN A 143 17.88 -6.27 12.46
C ASN A 143 17.66 -4.78 12.18
N ASP A 144 16.90 -4.44 11.13
CA ASP A 144 16.71 -3.07 10.65
C ASP A 144 15.31 -2.92 10.05
N MET A 145 14.30 -3.03 10.91
CA MET A 145 12.91 -2.96 10.50
C MET A 145 12.31 -1.60 10.85
N SER A 146 11.96 -0.83 9.82
CA SER A 146 11.12 0.36 9.94
C SER A 146 9.71 0.04 9.46
N TYR A 147 8.71 0.23 10.34
CA TYR A 147 7.31 0.01 9.97
C TYR A 147 6.88 0.85 8.76
N ALA A 148 7.33 2.10 8.70
CA ALA A 148 7.04 2.98 7.58
C ALA A 148 7.60 2.41 6.28
N ALA A 149 8.83 1.87 6.29
CA ALA A 149 9.41 1.18 5.14
C ALA A 149 8.58 -0.07 4.77
N CYS A 150 8.24 -0.93 5.74
CA CYS A 150 7.37 -2.09 5.51
C CYS A 150 6.07 -1.69 4.80
N PHE A 151 5.40 -0.65 5.27
CA PHE A 151 4.16 -0.17 4.68
C PHE A 151 4.35 0.35 3.25
N LEU A 152 5.42 1.09 2.98
CA LEU A 152 5.76 1.60 1.64
C LEU A 152 6.01 0.46 0.65
N TYR A 153 6.77 -0.56 1.06
CA TYR A 153 7.02 -1.74 0.23
C TYR A 153 5.76 -2.58 0.00
N LEU A 154 4.89 -2.75 1.02
CA LEU A 154 3.60 -3.41 0.83
C LEU A 154 2.73 -2.65 -0.18
N ALA A 155 2.67 -1.31 -0.07
CA ALA A 155 1.90 -0.46 -0.97
C ALA A 155 2.44 -0.49 -2.41
N SER A 156 3.76 -0.55 -2.59
CA SER A 156 4.37 -0.66 -3.92
C SER A 156 4.15 -2.05 -4.54
N CYS A 157 4.26 -3.12 -3.75
CA CYS A 157 3.94 -4.48 -4.20
C CYS A 157 2.48 -4.59 -4.63
N PHE A 158 1.55 -4.01 -3.88
CA PHE A 158 0.14 -3.97 -4.27
C PHE A 158 -0.09 -3.23 -5.59
N ALA A 159 0.60 -2.09 -5.80
CA ALA A 159 0.54 -1.35 -7.06
C ALA A 159 1.05 -2.21 -8.24
N THR A 160 2.16 -2.93 -8.06
CA THR A 160 2.72 -3.85 -9.06
C THR A 160 1.73 -4.96 -9.40
N ILE A 161 1.15 -5.63 -8.40
CA ILE A 161 0.14 -6.66 -8.62
C ILE A 161 -1.04 -6.06 -9.39
N SER A 162 -1.59 -4.93 -8.93
CA SER A 162 -2.76 -4.30 -9.55
C SER A 162 -2.54 -3.96 -11.04
N LEU A 163 -1.37 -3.43 -11.38
CA LEU A 163 -1.03 -3.06 -12.76
C LEU A 163 -0.87 -4.28 -13.68
N HIS A 164 -0.15 -5.31 -13.23
CA HIS A 164 0.20 -6.46 -14.07
C HIS A 164 -0.87 -7.56 -14.09
N ARG A 165 -1.73 -7.64 -13.06
CA ARG A 165 -2.71 -8.70 -12.88
C ARG A 165 -3.61 -8.96 -14.09
N PRO A 166 -4.16 -7.96 -14.81
CA PRO A 166 -5.03 -8.21 -15.97
C PRO A 166 -4.37 -9.00 -17.10
N PHE A 167 -3.05 -9.00 -17.17
CA PHE A 167 -2.24 -9.64 -18.21
C PHE A 167 -1.54 -10.91 -17.72
N ALA A 168 -1.58 -11.17 -16.42
CA ALA A 168 -0.94 -12.33 -15.78
C ALA A 168 -1.85 -13.56 -15.81
N PHE A 169 -1.26 -14.74 -15.57
CA PHE A 169 -1.94 -16.05 -15.44
C PHE A 169 -2.80 -16.47 -16.64
N GLN A 170 -2.52 -15.93 -17.83
CA GLN A 170 -3.18 -16.33 -19.08
C GLN A 170 -2.38 -17.45 -19.75
N ASN A 171 -3.07 -18.30 -20.53
CA ASN A 171 -2.47 -19.36 -21.34
C ASN A 171 -1.78 -18.81 -22.61
N THR A 172 -0.94 -17.76 -22.46
CA THR A 172 -0.23 -17.12 -23.57
C THR A 172 1.22 -16.82 -23.17
N PRO A 173 2.19 -16.89 -24.10
CA PRO A 173 3.60 -16.56 -23.78
C PRO A 173 3.80 -15.13 -23.28
N ALA A 174 2.99 -14.18 -23.79
CA ALA A 174 3.00 -12.79 -23.39
C ALA A 174 2.63 -12.58 -21.91
N SER A 175 1.94 -13.55 -21.29
CA SER A 175 1.53 -13.47 -19.88
C SER A 175 2.69 -13.69 -18.90
N SER A 176 3.72 -14.45 -19.29
CA SER A 176 4.79 -14.90 -18.41
C SER A 176 5.52 -13.76 -17.66
N PRO A 177 5.92 -12.64 -18.31
CA PRO A 177 6.53 -11.51 -17.61
C PRO A 177 5.60 -10.88 -16.56
N HIS A 178 4.31 -10.73 -16.86
CA HIS A 178 3.33 -10.16 -15.94
C HIS A 178 3.07 -11.09 -14.74
N THR A 179 3.05 -12.40 -14.98
CA THR A 179 3.01 -13.42 -13.93
C THR A 179 4.23 -13.32 -13.01
N GLY A 180 5.42 -13.15 -13.58
CA GLY A 180 6.66 -12.94 -12.81
C GLY A 180 6.57 -11.71 -11.89
N HIS A 181 6.16 -10.56 -12.42
CA HIS A 181 5.99 -9.34 -11.63
C HIS A 181 4.94 -9.49 -10.50
N CYS A 182 3.81 -10.15 -10.78
CA CYS A 182 2.80 -10.42 -9.75
C CYS A 182 3.34 -11.35 -8.66
N ALA A 183 4.01 -12.44 -9.06
CA ALA A 183 4.55 -13.43 -8.13
C ALA A 183 5.60 -12.81 -7.22
N GLU A 184 6.59 -12.11 -7.77
CA GLU A 184 7.65 -11.45 -7.00
C GLU A 184 7.06 -10.48 -5.96
N ALA A 185 6.11 -9.63 -6.36
CA ALA A 185 5.43 -8.72 -5.46
C ALA A 185 4.65 -9.46 -4.34
N ALA A 186 4.00 -10.59 -4.66
CA ALA A 186 3.29 -11.40 -3.66
C ALA A 186 4.26 -12.08 -2.68
N PHE A 187 5.39 -12.60 -3.16
CA PHE A 187 6.46 -13.14 -2.30
C PHE A 187 7.03 -12.07 -1.37
N ASN A 188 7.24 -10.84 -1.87
CA ASN A 188 7.69 -9.72 -1.03
C ASN A 188 6.65 -9.35 0.04
N ILE A 189 5.35 -9.34 -0.30
CA ILE A 189 4.29 -9.15 0.70
C ILE A 189 4.36 -10.24 1.79
N ARG A 190 4.46 -11.52 1.39
CA ARG A 190 4.62 -12.62 2.35
C ARG A 190 5.85 -12.44 3.23
N ARG A 191 7.00 -12.08 2.65
CA ARG A 191 8.26 -11.86 3.38
C ARG A 191 8.12 -10.74 4.42
N ILE A 192 7.58 -9.59 4.02
CA ILE A 192 7.38 -8.45 4.92
C ILE A 192 6.41 -8.80 6.05
N MET A 193 5.31 -9.47 5.73
CA MET A 193 4.35 -9.87 6.77
C MET A 193 4.93 -10.92 7.71
N GLY A 194 5.68 -11.90 7.20
CA GLY A 194 6.40 -12.86 8.03
C GLY A 194 7.39 -12.17 8.97
N LEU A 195 8.12 -11.16 8.48
CA LEU A 195 9.02 -10.35 9.29
C LEU A 195 8.29 -9.62 10.43
N VAL A 196 7.21 -8.90 10.11
CA VAL A 196 6.44 -8.15 11.12
C VAL A 196 5.90 -9.06 12.23
N PHE A 197 5.45 -10.26 11.87
CA PHE A 197 4.99 -11.24 12.85
C PHE A 197 6.12 -11.81 13.70
N ARG A 198 7.28 -12.14 13.11
CA ARG A 198 8.44 -12.63 13.87
C ARG A 198 8.98 -11.60 14.85
N CYS A 199 8.95 -10.32 14.48
CA CYS A 199 9.39 -9.23 15.34
C CYS A 199 8.32 -8.74 16.34
N GLU A 200 7.15 -9.40 16.40
CA GLU A 200 6.01 -9.01 17.25
C GLU A 200 5.53 -7.54 17.04
N ALA A 201 5.85 -6.94 15.90
CA ALA A 201 5.63 -5.52 15.61
C ALA A 201 4.25 -5.24 14.99
N LEU A 202 3.25 -6.05 15.33
CA LEU A 202 1.91 -5.88 14.78
C LEU A 202 1.26 -4.58 15.26
N GLU A 203 1.52 -4.16 16.49
CA GLU A 203 0.91 -2.96 17.06
C GLU A 203 1.28 -1.70 16.26
N ASP A 204 2.46 -1.67 15.65
CA ASP A 204 2.86 -0.58 14.77
C ASP A 204 2.02 -0.53 13.49
N MET A 205 1.38 -1.64 13.10
CA MET A 205 0.49 -1.69 11.94
C MET A 205 -0.78 -0.84 12.08
N TYR A 206 -1.17 -0.47 13.30
CA TYR A 206 -2.29 0.43 13.55
C TYR A 206 -1.95 1.90 13.22
N CYS A 207 -0.68 2.25 13.10
CA CYS A 207 -0.23 3.63 12.91
C CYS A 207 -0.33 4.14 11.47
N SER A 208 -0.64 3.27 10.49
CA SER A 208 -0.89 3.71 9.11
C SER A 208 -2.24 4.44 8.97
N ILE A 209 -2.38 5.24 7.90
CA ILE A 209 -3.56 6.07 7.60
C ILE A 209 -4.90 5.27 7.66
N ARG A 210 -4.87 3.96 7.40
CA ARG A 210 -6.02 3.05 7.51
C ARG A 210 -5.82 1.85 8.43
N GLY A 211 -4.70 1.79 9.14
CA GLY A 211 -4.34 0.69 10.02
C GLY A 211 -4.33 -0.68 9.31
N ILE A 212 -4.68 -1.72 10.08
CA ILE A 212 -4.69 -3.12 9.65
C ILE A 212 -5.57 -3.37 8.41
N HIS A 213 -6.65 -2.62 8.20
CA HIS A 213 -7.52 -2.83 7.04
C HIS A 213 -6.76 -2.66 5.72
N GLN A 214 -5.86 -1.68 5.63
CA GLN A 214 -5.06 -1.48 4.42
C GLN A 214 -4.08 -2.63 4.20
N ILE A 215 -3.48 -3.13 5.27
CA ILE A 215 -2.58 -4.30 5.22
C ILE A 215 -3.35 -5.52 4.73
N MET A 216 -4.55 -5.75 5.27
CA MET A 216 -5.43 -6.84 4.84
C MET A 216 -5.76 -6.77 3.35
N HIS A 217 -5.98 -5.57 2.82
CA HIS A 217 -6.23 -5.39 1.39
C HIS A 217 -5.01 -5.80 0.55
N TYR A 218 -3.79 -5.38 0.94
CA TYR A 218 -2.55 -5.77 0.27
C TYR A 218 -2.27 -7.28 0.35
N VAL A 219 -2.47 -7.86 1.53
CA VAL A 219 -2.35 -9.31 1.78
C VAL A 219 -3.35 -10.08 0.91
N SER A 220 -4.58 -9.60 0.79
CA SER A 220 -5.61 -10.23 -0.05
C SER A 220 -5.20 -10.27 -1.52
N ALA A 221 -4.58 -9.21 -2.04
CA ALA A 221 -4.07 -9.20 -3.41
C ALA A 221 -3.00 -10.29 -3.63
N ALA A 222 -2.04 -10.42 -2.71
CA ALA A 222 -1.02 -11.48 -2.77
C ALA A 222 -1.63 -12.90 -2.64
N ILE A 223 -2.64 -13.09 -1.80
CA ILE A 223 -3.40 -14.36 -1.71
C ILE A 223 -3.99 -14.74 -3.06
N THR A 224 -4.58 -13.78 -3.80
CA THR A 224 -5.11 -14.08 -5.13
C THR A 224 -4.02 -14.48 -6.13
N VAL A 225 -2.82 -13.92 -6.01
CA VAL A 225 -1.65 -14.30 -6.80
C VAL A 225 -1.22 -15.72 -6.50
N PHE A 226 -1.05 -16.08 -5.24
CA PHE A 226 -0.64 -17.43 -4.86
C PHE A 226 -1.66 -18.49 -5.28
N LYS A 227 -2.95 -18.18 -5.13
CA LYS A 227 -4.04 -19.07 -5.55
C LYS A 227 -4.03 -19.35 -7.05
N GLU A 228 -3.86 -18.32 -7.89
CA GLU A 228 -3.82 -18.51 -9.35
C GLU A 228 -2.51 -19.11 -9.85
N GLY A 229 -1.39 -18.82 -9.16
CA GLY A 229 -0.08 -19.38 -9.50
C GLY A 229 0.16 -20.81 -8.99
N GLY A 230 -0.73 -21.36 -8.15
CA GLY A 230 -0.58 -22.70 -7.56
C GLY A 230 0.47 -22.79 -6.46
N TYR A 231 0.78 -21.68 -5.79
CA TYR A 231 1.75 -21.60 -4.70
C TYR A 231 1.10 -21.96 -3.34
N GLU A 232 0.78 -23.24 -3.18
CA GLU A 232 -0.05 -23.74 -2.06
C GLU A 232 0.57 -23.51 -0.66
N SER A 233 1.90 -23.53 -0.54
CA SER A 233 2.56 -23.32 0.74
C SER A 233 2.43 -21.87 1.18
N GLU A 234 2.80 -20.95 0.29
CA GLU A 234 2.74 -19.51 0.49
C GLU A 234 1.31 -19.02 0.70
N LEU A 235 0.36 -19.61 -0.04
CA LEU A 235 -1.07 -19.36 0.14
C LEU A 235 -1.52 -19.67 1.57
N ARG A 236 -1.16 -20.85 2.10
CA ARG A 236 -1.53 -21.25 3.46
C ARG A 236 -0.93 -20.31 4.50
N ASP A 237 0.35 -19.97 4.38
CA ASP A 237 1.03 -19.07 5.32
C ASP A 237 0.34 -17.70 5.36
N LEU A 238 0.08 -17.13 4.19
CA LEU A 238 -0.46 -15.79 4.09
C LEU A 238 -1.96 -15.75 4.48
N MET A 239 -2.70 -16.83 4.25
CA MET A 239 -4.07 -16.98 4.77
C MET A 239 -4.11 -17.03 6.30
N GLN A 240 -3.15 -17.68 6.96
CA GLN A 240 -3.08 -17.68 8.43
C GLN A 240 -2.84 -16.27 8.98
N ILE A 241 -1.93 -15.53 8.35
CA ILE A 241 -1.69 -14.12 8.67
C ILE A 241 -2.97 -13.31 8.49
N ALA A 242 -3.67 -13.46 7.36
CA ALA A 242 -4.92 -12.76 7.08
C ALA A 242 -6.02 -13.08 8.11
N LEU A 243 -6.16 -14.34 8.51
CA LEU A 243 -7.10 -14.76 9.55
C LEU A 243 -6.78 -14.09 10.89
N TYR A 244 -5.51 -14.06 11.28
CA TYR A 244 -5.09 -13.39 12.50
C TYR A 244 -5.37 -11.88 12.48
N LEU A 245 -4.97 -11.20 11.41
CA LEU A 245 -5.25 -9.76 11.22
C LEU A 245 -6.76 -9.46 11.22
N SER A 246 -7.59 -10.35 10.67
CA SER A 246 -9.04 -10.19 10.72
C SER A 246 -9.57 -10.31 12.15
N SER A 247 -8.99 -11.19 12.97
CA SER A 247 -9.39 -11.44 14.36
C SER A 247 -9.07 -10.28 15.31
N THR A 248 -8.07 -9.46 14.96
CA THR A 248 -7.65 -8.28 15.72
C THR A 248 -8.29 -6.98 15.22
N SER A 249 -9.12 -7.04 14.17
CA SER A 249 -9.83 -5.85 13.69
C SER A 249 -10.89 -5.36 14.70
N PRO A 250 -11.00 -4.04 14.95
CA PRO A 250 -11.96 -3.45 15.90
C PRO A 250 -13.43 -3.83 15.66
N VAL A 251 -13.77 -4.30 14.45
CA VAL A 251 -15.13 -4.76 14.10
C VAL A 251 -15.57 -5.94 14.97
N ILE A 252 -14.65 -6.81 15.39
CA ILE A 252 -14.97 -7.97 16.23
C ILE A 252 -15.16 -7.55 17.70
N GLU A 253 -14.44 -6.52 18.15
CA GLU A 253 -14.61 -5.98 19.51
C GLU A 253 -15.99 -5.35 19.74
N MET A 254 -16.61 -4.79 18.69
CA MET A 254 -17.96 -4.23 18.77
C MET A 254 -19.05 -5.29 18.91
N ASN A 255 -18.88 -6.46 18.30
CA ASN A 255 -19.83 -7.58 18.43
C ASN A 255 -19.72 -8.31 19.77
N ASN A 256 -18.54 -8.29 20.41
CA ASN A 256 -18.35 -8.94 21.71
C ASN A 256 -18.89 -8.11 22.88
N LYS A 257 -19.15 -6.81 22.70
CA LYS A 257 -19.71 -5.93 23.74
C LYS A 257 -21.24 -5.99 23.89
N THR A 258 -21.96 -6.62 22.97
CA THR A 258 -23.42 -6.84 23.09
C THR A 258 -23.78 -8.12 23.85
N SER A 259 -22.79 -8.88 24.31
CA SER A 259 -23.00 -10.13 25.07
C SER A 259 -22.39 -10.01 26.47
N THR A 260 -23.02 -9.22 27.35
CA THR A 260 -22.73 -9.28 28.80
C THR A 260 -23.98 -9.71 29.56
N MET A 261 -24.11 -11.03 29.79
CA MET A 261 -24.46 -11.61 31.09
C MET A 261 -24.27 -13.13 31.00
N GLN A 262 -23.05 -13.58 31.27
CA GLN A 262 -22.70 -14.74 32.12
C GLN A 262 -21.20 -14.98 31.98
N GLN A 263 -20.44 -14.60 33.02
CA GLN A 263 -19.12 -15.19 33.22
C GLN A 263 -19.30 -16.68 33.51
N PRO A 264 -18.35 -17.51 33.05
CA PRO A 264 -17.44 -18.06 34.02
C PRO A 264 -15.98 -17.78 33.67
N SER A 265 -15.22 -17.58 34.73
CA SER A 265 -13.77 -17.47 34.77
C SER A 265 -13.05 -18.59 34.01
N THR A 266 -12.40 -18.25 32.90
CA THR A 266 -11.17 -18.92 32.45
C THR A 266 -10.21 -17.85 31.97
N SER A 267 -9.11 -17.69 32.70
CA SER A 267 -7.94 -16.94 32.29
C SER A 267 -7.44 -17.45 30.93
N PHE A 268 -7.60 -16.66 29.87
CA PHE A 268 -6.86 -16.88 28.63
C PHE A 268 -5.43 -16.35 28.83
N GLY A 269 -4.62 -17.15 29.54
CA GLY A 269 -3.18 -17.11 29.36
C GLY A 269 -2.90 -17.74 28.00
N PHE A 270 -2.59 -16.91 26.99
CA PHE A 270 -2.01 -17.41 25.75
C PHE A 270 -0.58 -17.86 26.08
N GLN A 271 -0.37 -19.18 26.17
CA GLN A 271 0.96 -19.72 25.93
C GLN A 271 1.13 -19.80 24.40
N PRO A 272 2.21 -19.24 23.83
CA PRO A 272 2.48 -19.38 22.41
C PRO A 272 2.59 -20.87 22.09
N ASN A 273 1.84 -21.33 21.10
CA ASN A 273 1.85 -22.72 20.68
C ASN A 273 3.21 -22.99 19.99
N PRO A 274 4.10 -23.83 20.56
CA PRO A 274 5.46 -24.03 20.04
C PRO A 274 5.49 -24.61 18.62
N THR A 275 4.36 -25.09 18.11
CA THR A 275 4.21 -25.62 16.75
C THR A 275 4.23 -24.53 15.67
N LEU A 276 3.87 -23.29 16.01
CA LEU A 276 3.84 -22.16 15.06
C LEU A 276 5.25 -21.59 14.82
N LEU A 277 6.11 -21.66 15.85
CA LEU A 277 7.54 -21.38 15.73
C LEU A 277 8.28 -22.49 14.97
N SER A 278 7.96 -23.77 15.22
CA SER A 278 8.66 -24.88 14.55
C SER A 278 8.39 -25.01 13.05
N LEU A 279 7.29 -24.47 12.54
CA LEU A 279 7.00 -24.43 11.08
C LEU A 279 7.78 -23.32 10.34
N LEU A 280 8.40 -22.39 11.08
CA LEU A 280 9.30 -21.36 10.56
C LEU A 280 10.79 -21.76 10.67
N TYR A 281 11.09 -22.93 11.23
CA TYR A 281 12.43 -23.50 11.37
C TYR A 281 12.51 -24.86 10.66
N THR A 282 12.65 -24.85 9.33
CA THR A 282 13.25 -25.98 8.61
C THR A 282 14.24 -25.45 7.57
N ASP A 283 15.50 -25.64 7.91
CA ASP A 283 16.75 -25.77 7.15
C ASP A 283 16.91 -25.13 5.76
N ASP A 284 18.05 -24.43 5.68
CA ASP A 284 18.76 -23.92 4.53
C ASP A 284 18.70 -24.81 3.28
N ASP A 285 18.23 -24.23 2.17
CA ASP A 285 18.70 -24.58 0.83
C ASP A 285 19.44 -23.36 0.24
N PRO A 286 20.64 -23.54 -0.34
CA PRO A 286 21.47 -22.44 -0.78
C PRO A 286 20.89 -21.77 -2.03
N ILE A 287 20.79 -20.43 -1.96
CA ILE A 287 20.46 -19.56 -3.08
C ILE A 287 21.60 -19.64 -4.12
N PRO A 288 21.33 -19.90 -5.42
CA PRO A 288 22.34 -19.74 -6.46
C PRO A 288 22.66 -18.26 -6.65
N ASN A 289 23.96 -17.93 -6.59
CA ASN A 289 24.51 -16.59 -6.69
C ASN A 289 24.04 -15.80 -7.94
N ILE A 290 23.58 -14.56 -7.68
CA ILE A 290 23.58 -13.30 -8.45
C ILE A 290 23.54 -13.41 -9.98
#